data_AF-A0A2R7NKG2-F1
#
_entry.id   AF-A0A2R7NKG2-F1
#
_cell.length_a   1.000
_cell.length_b   1.000
_cell.length_c   1.000
_cell.angle_alpha   90.00
_cell.angle_beta   90.00
_cell.angle_gamma   90.00
#
_symmetry.space_group_name_H-M   'P 1'
#
loop_
_entity.id
_entity.type
_entity.pdbx_description
1 polymer ?
#
loop_
_entity_poly.entity_id
_entity_poly.type
_entity_poly.pdbx_seq_one_letter_code
_entity_poly.pdbx_strand_id
1 'polypeptide(L)'
;MHDPLATLIDCWKADPSSTYNTWFLWDQRIKNFRSIRRGIAQVVEDIRAGTFGNAYRGSSLETIVGSVAEQRQIFKGADHAFLWKPKLRIPDIYENTSNQLAFADLLHTCDHCDCAEDVVAAIQRIDAIGIKGLGPAVANLLYFIHPTLVSPFNTAIVNGFNAVTGG
;
A
#
# COMPACT_ATOMS: atom_id res chain seq x y z
N MET A 1 14.35 -34.00 -8.51
CA MET A 1 14.79 -32.68 -8.99
C MET A 1 14.25 -31.68 -7.97
N HIS A 2 15.11 -30.99 -7.22
CA HIS A 2 14.64 -29.98 -6.28
C HIS A 2 14.13 -28.77 -7.06
N ASP A 3 12.94 -28.28 -6.71
CA ASP A 3 12.39 -27.03 -7.23
C ASP A 3 13.34 -25.87 -6.87
N PRO A 4 13.97 -25.18 -7.84
CA PRO A 4 14.87 -24.07 -7.56
C PRO A 4 14.23 -22.96 -6.72
N LEU A 5 12.92 -22.73 -6.87
CA LEU A 5 12.19 -21.74 -6.08
C LEU A 5 12.10 -22.17 -4.61
N ALA A 6 11.81 -23.44 -4.35
CA ALA A 6 11.78 -23.97 -2.99
C ALA A 6 13.14 -23.78 -2.29
N THR A 7 14.25 -24.01 -2.99
CA THR A 7 15.59 -23.76 -2.44
C THR A 7 15.83 -22.28 -2.13
N LEU A 8 15.41 -21.36 -3.00
CA LEU A 8 15.51 -19.92 -2.73
C LEU A 8 14.69 -19.50 -1.51
N ILE A 9 13.49 -20.06 -1.35
CA ILE A 9 12.62 -19.80 -0.19
C ILE A 9 13.29 -20.31 1.10
N ASP A 10 13.89 -21.50 1.08
CA ASP A 10 14.57 -22.06 2.24
C ASP A 10 15.81 -21.22 2.63
N CYS A 11 16.60 -20.78 1.65
CA CYS A 11 17.71 -19.85 1.89
C CYS A 11 17.23 -18.52 2.49
N TRP A 12 16.14 -17.95 1.96
CA TRP A 12 15.56 -16.72 2.47
C TRP A 12 15.06 -16.87 3.91
N LYS A 13 14.43 -17.99 4.27
CA LYS A 13 13.99 -18.27 5.66
C LYS A 13 15.16 -18.48 6.61
N ALA A 14 16.26 -19.10 6.15
CA ALA A 14 17.42 -19.40 6.97
C ALA A 14 18.31 -18.18 7.25
N ASP A 15 18.31 -17.16 6.39
CA ASP A 15 19.09 -15.94 6.58
C ASP A 15 18.51 -15.05 7.69
N PRO A 16 19.21 -14.81 8.82
CA PRO A 16 18.74 -13.95 9.92
C PRO A 16 18.51 -12.49 9.51
N SER A 17 19.16 -12.02 8.44
CA SER A 17 19.02 -10.66 7.92
C SER A 17 17.89 -10.50 6.91
N SER A 18 17.21 -11.60 6.55
CA SER A 18 16.17 -11.58 5.54
C SER A 18 14.89 -10.90 6.03
N THR A 19 14.05 -10.49 5.07
CA THR A 19 12.72 -9.96 5.37
C THR A 19 11.78 -11.01 5.99
N TYR A 20 12.08 -12.31 5.90
CA TYR A 20 11.34 -13.32 6.65
C TYR A 20 11.54 -13.13 8.15
N ASN A 21 12.79 -13.07 8.59
CA ASN A 21 13.14 -12.98 10.01
C ASN A 21 12.94 -11.56 10.57
N THR A 22 13.31 -10.54 9.80
CA THR A 22 13.30 -9.14 10.27
C THR A 22 11.96 -8.44 10.11
N TRP A 23 11.06 -8.95 9.26
CA TRP A 23 9.74 -8.34 9.01
C TRP A 23 8.58 -9.31 9.16
N PHE A 24 8.59 -10.46 8.49
CA PHE A 24 7.44 -11.36 8.47
C PHE A 24 7.16 -11.95 9.86
N LEU A 25 8.20 -12.40 10.56
CA LEU A 25 8.12 -12.92 11.94
C LEU A 25 8.12 -11.83 13.03
N TRP A 26 8.15 -10.55 12.66
CA TRP A 26 8.16 -9.46 13.63
C TRP A 26 6.75 -9.23 14.20
N ASP A 27 6.54 -9.53 15.48
CA ASP A 27 5.20 -9.47 16.12
C ASP A 27 4.54 -8.09 16.05
N GLN A 28 5.33 -7.01 16.01
CA GLN A 28 4.79 -5.65 15.93
C GLN A 28 4.17 -5.36 14.56
N ARG A 29 4.53 -6.13 13.51
CA ARG A 29 3.96 -6.02 12.16
C ARG A 29 2.43 -6.01 12.22
N ILE A 30 1.80 -6.99 12.87
CA ILE A 30 0.34 -7.11 12.89
C ILE A 30 -0.33 -5.90 13.57
N LYS A 31 0.30 -5.34 14.61
CA LYS A 31 -0.20 -4.11 15.26
C LYS A 31 -0.11 -2.91 14.31
N ASN A 32 0.97 -2.79 13.55
CA ASN A 32 1.14 -1.72 12.56
C ASN A 32 0.08 -1.84 11.44
N PHE A 33 -0.20 -3.05 10.96
CA PHE A 33 -1.30 -3.30 10.01
C PHE A 33 -2.65 -2.81 10.53
N ARG A 34 -3.02 -3.21 11.75
CA ARG A 34 -4.29 -2.77 12.37
C ARG A 34 -4.33 -1.25 12.56
N SER A 35 -3.20 -0.63 12.90
CA SER A 35 -3.13 0.82 13.07
C SER A 35 -3.31 1.56 11.74
N ILE A 36 -2.58 1.12 10.71
CA ILE A 36 -2.65 1.71 9.36
C ILE A 36 -4.04 1.52 8.76
N ARG A 37 -4.61 0.30 8.83
CA ARG A 37 -5.97 0.01 8.33
C ARG A 37 -7.03 0.92 8.98
N ARG A 38 -6.98 1.10 10.31
CA ARG A 38 -7.90 2.02 11.00
C ARG A 38 -7.76 3.47 10.54
N GLY A 39 -6.53 3.93 10.34
CA GLY A 39 -6.35 5.30 9.86
C GLY A 39 -6.66 5.48 8.37
N ILE A 40 -6.59 4.42 7.55
CA ILE A 40 -7.17 4.42 6.19
C ILE A 40 -8.69 4.62 6.27
N ALA A 41 -9.38 3.92 7.18
CA ALA A 41 -10.82 4.16 7.41
C ALA A 41 -11.09 5.62 7.82
N GLN A 42 -10.23 6.23 8.65
CA GLN A 42 -10.35 7.65 8.99
C GLN A 42 -10.21 8.57 7.75
N VAL A 43 -9.32 8.27 6.82
CA VAL A 43 -9.20 9.02 5.55
C VAL A 43 -10.52 8.98 4.76
N VAL A 44 -11.18 7.82 4.71
CA VAL A 44 -12.50 7.68 4.07
C VAL A 44 -13.54 8.57 4.74
N GLU A 45 -13.61 8.54 6.07
CA GLU A 45 -14.56 9.36 6.84
C GLU A 45 -14.31 10.86 6.64
N ASP A 46 -13.05 11.30 6.68
CA ASP A 46 -12.70 12.72 6.47
C ASP A 46 -13.08 13.21 5.06
N ILE A 47 -12.90 12.36 4.04
CA ILE A 47 -13.30 12.69 2.67
C ILE A 47 -14.83 12.82 2.58
N ARG A 48 -15.55 11.84 3.13
CA ARG A 48 -17.03 11.82 3.09
C ARG A 48 -17.65 12.97 3.90
N ALA A 49 -17.01 13.37 4.99
CA ALA A 49 -17.40 14.52 5.81
C ALA A 49 -17.00 15.88 5.20
N GLY A 50 -16.21 15.89 4.12
CA GLY A 50 -15.69 17.12 3.51
C GLY A 50 -14.61 17.82 4.33
N THR A 51 -14.03 17.15 5.33
CA THR A 51 -12.99 17.68 6.23
C THR A 51 -11.57 17.32 5.81
N PHE A 52 -11.40 16.43 4.82
CA PHE A 52 -10.10 16.03 4.28
C PHE A 52 -9.27 17.20 3.72
N GLY A 53 -9.95 18.23 3.22
CA GLY A 53 -9.34 19.46 2.71
C GLY A 53 -8.59 19.29 1.38
N ASN A 54 -7.77 20.29 1.06
CA ASN A 54 -6.99 20.39 -0.19
C ASN A 54 -5.47 20.42 0.06
N ALA A 55 -5.05 20.17 1.31
CA ALA A 55 -3.67 20.18 1.73
C ALA A 55 -3.26 18.79 2.19
N TYR A 56 -2.15 18.28 1.66
CA TYR A 56 -1.55 17.06 2.18
C TYR A 56 -1.09 17.23 3.63
N ARG A 57 -0.42 18.35 3.94
CA ARG A 57 0.10 18.62 5.28
C ARG A 57 -1.05 18.80 6.26
N GLY A 58 -1.02 18.04 7.36
CA GLY A 58 -2.05 17.99 8.38
C GLY A 58 -3.24 17.07 8.04
N SER A 59 -3.24 16.42 6.87
CA SER A 59 -4.31 15.48 6.50
C SER A 59 -4.14 14.12 7.20
N SER A 60 -5.24 13.39 7.36
CA SER A 60 -5.21 11.99 7.81
C SER A 60 -4.35 11.13 6.88
N LEU A 61 -4.34 11.39 5.57
CA LEU A 61 -3.51 10.67 4.63
C LEU A 61 -2.01 10.88 4.88
N GLU A 62 -1.58 12.07 5.32
CA GLU A 62 -0.17 12.31 5.68
C GLU A 62 0.27 11.42 6.84
N THR A 63 -0.57 11.30 7.86
CA THR A 63 -0.30 10.46 9.03
C THR A 63 -0.13 8.99 8.63
N ILE A 64 -0.95 8.52 7.69
CA ILE A 64 -0.92 7.14 7.22
C ILE A 64 0.27 6.85 6.32
N VAL A 65 0.55 7.73 5.35
CA VAL A 65 1.75 7.60 4.52
C VAL A 65 3.02 7.63 5.37
N GLY A 66 3.07 8.48 6.40
CA GLY A 66 4.17 8.48 7.37
C GLY A 66 4.29 7.14 8.12
N SER A 67 3.17 6.58 8.58
CA SER A 67 3.14 5.29 9.27
C SER A 67 3.59 4.12 8.38
N VAL A 68 3.25 4.17 7.09
CA VAL A 68 3.74 3.22 6.07
C VAL A 68 5.24 3.37 5.85
N ALA A 69 5.75 4.60 5.72
CA ALA A 69 7.16 4.87 5.50
C ALA A 69 8.06 4.44 6.68
N GLU A 70 7.52 4.41 7.90
CA GLU A 70 8.24 3.89 9.08
C GLU A 70 8.36 2.36 9.10
N GLN A 71 7.72 1.64 8.17
CA GLN A 71 7.89 0.18 8.02
C GLN A 71 9.19 -0.16 7.26
N ARG A 72 10.32 0.33 7.77
CA ARG A 72 11.65 0.26 7.13
C ARG A 72 12.15 -1.16 6.89
N GLN A 73 11.62 -2.15 7.60
CA GLN A 73 12.01 -3.55 7.43
C GLN A 73 11.59 -4.11 6.07
N ILE A 74 10.49 -3.61 5.49
CA ILE A 74 10.03 -4.01 4.15
C ILE A 74 10.28 -2.93 3.09
N PHE A 75 10.28 -1.66 3.48
CA PHE A 75 10.45 -0.54 2.56
C PHE A 75 11.85 0.09 2.59
N LYS A 76 12.87 -0.58 3.15
CA LYS A 76 14.25 -0.06 3.27
C LYS A 76 14.73 0.63 1.98
N GLY A 77 14.99 1.94 2.04
CA GLY A 77 15.44 2.74 0.89
C GLY A 77 14.34 3.18 -0.08
N ALA A 78 13.13 2.63 0.05
CA ALA A 78 11.89 3.12 -0.57
C ALA A 78 11.13 4.12 0.32
N ASP A 79 11.57 4.32 1.58
CA ASP A 79 11.06 5.35 2.51
C ASP A 79 10.98 6.73 1.81
N HIS A 80 11.99 7.04 0.98
CA HIS A 80 12.05 8.27 0.19
C HIS A 80 10.94 8.37 -0.87
N ALA A 81 10.47 7.27 -1.43
CA ALA A 81 9.38 7.29 -2.41
C ALA A 81 8.03 7.65 -1.79
N PHE A 82 7.80 7.29 -0.52
CA PHE A 82 6.59 7.66 0.24
C PHE A 82 6.71 9.06 0.85
N LEU A 83 7.92 9.46 1.27
CA LEU A 83 8.17 10.73 1.98
C LEU A 83 8.49 11.93 1.06
N TRP A 84 8.90 11.72 -0.20
CA TRP A 84 9.21 12.84 -1.10
C TRP A 84 7.95 13.37 -1.81
N LYS A 85 7.69 14.68 -1.58
CA LYS A 85 6.47 15.47 -1.91
C LYS A 85 5.22 14.62 -2.17
N PRO A 86 4.47 14.26 -1.12
CA PRO A 86 3.20 13.55 -1.27
C PRO A 86 2.14 14.34 -2.08
N LYS A 87 2.21 15.68 -2.06
CA LYS A 87 1.47 16.57 -2.96
C LYS A 87 1.78 16.35 -4.46
N LEU A 88 2.96 15.82 -4.81
CA LEU A 88 3.37 15.54 -6.20
C LEU A 88 2.93 14.17 -6.71
N ARG A 89 2.47 13.24 -5.85
CA ARG A 89 2.08 11.90 -6.31
C ARG A 89 0.59 11.75 -6.58
N ILE A 90 -0.28 12.49 -5.91
CA ILE A 90 -1.71 12.48 -6.25
C ILE A 90 -2.31 13.90 -6.10
N PRO A 91 -1.78 14.92 -6.81
CA PRO A 91 -2.30 16.29 -6.72
C PRO A 91 -3.81 16.33 -7.02
N ASP A 92 -4.24 15.50 -7.95
CA ASP A 92 -5.62 15.41 -8.42
C ASP A 92 -6.64 15.06 -7.32
N ILE A 93 -6.29 14.32 -6.26
CA ILE A 93 -7.22 14.07 -5.13
C ILE A 93 -7.24 15.24 -4.14
N TYR A 94 -6.33 16.21 -4.21
CA TYR A 94 -6.40 17.40 -3.35
C TYR A 94 -7.09 18.56 -4.05
N GLU A 95 -7.15 18.53 -5.39
CA GLU A 95 -7.66 19.62 -6.21
C GLU A 95 -9.06 19.33 -6.77
N ASN A 96 -9.54 18.08 -6.71
CA ASN A 96 -10.83 17.68 -7.26
C ASN A 96 -11.62 16.79 -6.29
N THR A 97 -12.79 17.26 -5.87
CA THR A 97 -13.69 16.54 -4.94
C THR A 97 -14.21 15.22 -5.51
N SER A 98 -14.45 15.12 -6.82
CA SER A 98 -14.88 13.85 -7.43
C SER A 98 -13.76 12.80 -7.35
N ASN A 99 -12.50 13.22 -7.51
CA ASN A 99 -11.36 12.34 -7.34
C ASN A 99 -11.16 11.93 -5.87
N GLN A 100 -11.43 12.82 -4.91
CA GLN A 100 -11.47 12.47 -3.49
C GLN A 100 -12.48 11.37 -3.21
N LEU A 101 -13.71 11.56 -3.67
CA LEU A 101 -14.79 10.59 -3.45
C LEU A 101 -14.47 9.24 -4.11
N ALA A 102 -13.98 9.24 -5.34
CA ALA A 102 -13.54 8.02 -6.00
C ALA A 102 -12.43 7.29 -5.21
N PHE A 103 -11.45 8.04 -4.69
CA PHE A 103 -10.39 7.50 -3.85
C PHE A 103 -10.94 6.93 -2.53
N ALA A 104 -11.87 7.63 -1.88
CA ALA A 104 -12.54 7.13 -0.68
C ALA A 104 -13.36 5.86 -0.96
N ASP A 105 -14.04 5.79 -2.11
CA ASP A 105 -14.83 4.62 -2.49
C ASP A 105 -13.97 3.40 -2.80
N LEU A 106 -12.79 3.57 -3.41
CA LEU A 106 -11.78 2.50 -3.52
C LEU A 106 -11.40 1.99 -2.13
N LEU A 107 -10.94 2.88 -1.25
CA LEU A 107 -10.45 2.50 0.07
C LEU A 107 -11.55 1.84 0.92
N HIS A 108 -12.76 2.38 0.87
CA HIS A 108 -13.92 1.85 1.56
C HIS A 108 -14.30 0.47 1.03
N THR A 109 -14.36 0.29 -0.29
CA THR A 109 -14.67 -1.02 -0.91
C THR A 109 -13.67 -2.06 -0.43
N CYS A 110 -12.37 -1.77 -0.57
CA CYS A 110 -11.33 -2.71 -0.16
C CYS A 110 -11.39 -2.98 1.34
N ASP A 111 -11.65 -1.99 2.19
CA ASP A 111 -11.74 -2.23 3.64
C ASP A 111 -12.89 -3.18 4.05
N HIS A 112 -13.90 -3.35 3.18
CA HIS A 112 -15.11 -4.13 3.45
C HIS A 112 -15.24 -5.44 2.65
N CYS A 113 -14.44 -5.66 1.60
CA CYS A 113 -14.43 -6.93 0.88
C CYS A 113 -13.47 -7.95 1.51
N ASP A 114 -13.57 -9.21 1.11
CA ASP A 114 -12.72 -10.30 1.59
C ASP A 114 -12.17 -11.22 0.48
N CYS A 115 -12.47 -10.93 -0.79
CA CYS A 115 -12.01 -11.69 -1.95
C CYS A 115 -11.16 -10.86 -2.93
N ALA A 116 -10.35 -11.55 -3.74
CA ALA A 116 -9.46 -10.89 -4.69
C ALA A 116 -10.24 -10.21 -5.84
N GLU A 117 -11.36 -10.80 -6.24
CA GLU A 117 -12.22 -10.32 -7.31
C GLU A 117 -12.74 -8.91 -7.03
N ASP A 118 -13.19 -8.66 -5.79
CA ASP A 118 -13.70 -7.36 -5.37
C ASP A 118 -12.59 -6.31 -5.31
N VAL A 119 -11.40 -6.69 -4.84
CA VAL A 119 -10.22 -5.80 -4.84
C VAL A 119 -9.85 -5.39 -6.26
N VAL A 120 -9.79 -6.36 -7.18
CA VAL A 120 -9.48 -6.09 -8.59
C VAL A 120 -10.54 -5.21 -9.24
N ALA A 121 -11.83 -5.49 -8.99
CA ALA A 121 -12.93 -4.67 -9.49
C ALA A 121 -12.84 -3.22 -8.97
N ALA A 122 -12.50 -3.03 -7.70
CA ALA A 122 -12.32 -1.71 -7.11
C ALA A 122 -11.15 -0.94 -7.77
N ILE A 123 -10.01 -1.61 -8.00
CA ILE A 123 -8.85 -1.04 -8.70
C ILE A 123 -9.22 -0.64 -10.14
N GLN A 124 -9.93 -1.49 -10.87
CA GLN A 124 -10.35 -1.20 -12.25
C GLN A 124 -11.30 -0.01 -12.32
N ARG A 125 -12.23 0.13 -11.36
CA ARG A 125 -13.16 1.26 -11.31
C ARG A 125 -12.45 2.60 -11.17
N ILE A 126 -11.46 2.69 -10.27
CA ILE A 126 -10.73 3.95 -10.06
C ILE A 126 -9.72 4.22 -11.17
N ASP A 127 -9.10 3.19 -11.75
CA ASP A 127 -8.17 3.33 -12.88
C ASP A 127 -8.88 3.92 -14.11
N ALA A 128 -10.14 3.51 -14.35
CA ALA A 128 -10.97 4.03 -15.43
C ALA A 128 -11.25 5.55 -15.35
N ILE A 129 -11.07 6.18 -14.17
CA ILE A 129 -11.22 7.63 -13.99
C ILE A 129 -9.98 8.38 -14.50
N GLY A 130 -8.82 7.71 -14.59
CA GLY A 130 -7.60 8.31 -15.11
C GLY A 130 -6.91 9.31 -14.17
N ILE A 131 -7.05 9.11 -12.85
CA ILE A 131 -6.40 9.96 -11.82
C ILE A 131 -4.89 9.77 -11.87
N LYS A 132 -4.13 10.84 -12.11
CA LYS A 132 -2.68 10.73 -12.31
C LYS A 132 -1.94 10.46 -11.00
N GLY A 133 -0.99 9.52 -11.07
CA GLY A 133 -0.01 9.24 -10.01
C GLY A 133 -0.53 8.38 -8.84
N LEU A 134 -1.74 7.82 -8.97
CA LEU A 134 -2.40 7.02 -7.93
C LEU A 134 -1.71 5.68 -7.64
N GLY A 135 -1.10 5.04 -8.65
CA GLY A 135 -0.69 3.63 -8.63
C GLY A 135 0.15 3.18 -7.43
N PRO A 136 1.42 3.61 -7.27
CA PRO A 136 2.29 3.11 -6.20
C PRO A 136 1.80 3.42 -4.78
N ALA A 137 1.09 4.54 -4.60
CA ALA A 137 0.55 4.93 -3.31
C ALA A 137 -0.63 4.02 -2.92
N VAL A 138 -1.59 3.83 -3.84
CA VAL A 138 -2.73 2.94 -3.64
C VAL A 138 -2.29 1.50 -3.39
N ALA A 139 -1.37 0.95 -4.18
CA ALA A 139 -0.94 -0.43 -4.05
C ALA A 139 -0.47 -0.76 -2.61
N ASN A 140 0.29 0.15 -1.99
CA ASN A 140 0.78 -0.05 -0.63
C ASN A 140 -0.29 0.18 0.43
N LEU A 141 -1.24 1.11 0.24
CA LEU A 141 -2.40 1.21 1.14
C LEU A 141 -3.25 -0.07 1.11
N LEU A 142 -3.50 -0.61 -0.09
CA LEU A 142 -4.25 -1.84 -0.27
C LEU A 142 -3.52 -3.05 0.33
N TYR A 143 -2.19 -3.10 0.31
CA TYR A 143 -1.42 -4.12 1.03
C TYR A 143 -1.71 -4.11 2.54
N PHE A 144 -1.84 -2.94 3.17
CA PHE A 144 -2.17 -2.87 4.59
C PHE A 144 -3.63 -3.23 4.91
N ILE A 145 -4.54 -3.15 3.93
CA ILE A 145 -5.91 -3.64 4.05
C ILE A 145 -5.97 -5.17 3.85
N HIS A 146 -5.36 -5.67 2.78
CA HIS A 146 -5.35 -7.09 2.39
C HIS A 146 -3.93 -7.67 2.25
N PRO A 147 -3.20 -7.93 3.35
CA PRO A 147 -1.85 -8.49 3.30
C PRO A 147 -1.71 -9.85 2.61
N THR A 148 -2.83 -10.55 2.40
CA THR A 148 -2.89 -11.89 1.80
C THR A 148 -3.35 -11.88 0.35
N LEU A 149 -3.94 -10.77 -0.12
CA LEU A 149 -4.44 -10.63 -1.50
C LEU A 149 -3.58 -9.67 -2.32
N VAL A 150 -3.03 -8.64 -1.68
CA VAL A 150 -2.23 -7.60 -2.31
C VAL A 150 -0.80 -7.74 -1.82
N SER A 151 0.17 -7.64 -2.73
CA SER A 151 1.59 -7.61 -2.36
C SER A 151 2.06 -6.17 -2.12
N PRO A 152 3.03 -5.96 -1.22
CA PRO A 152 3.69 -4.66 -1.08
C PRO A 152 4.39 -4.30 -2.39
N PHE A 153 4.44 -3.00 -2.71
CA PHE A 153 4.96 -2.53 -3.98
C PHE A 153 6.18 -1.64 -3.80
N ASN A 154 7.32 -2.07 -4.36
CA ASN A 154 8.46 -1.22 -4.66
C ASN A 154 9.24 -1.80 -5.86
N THR A 155 10.16 -1.02 -6.44
CA THR A 155 10.92 -1.43 -7.62
C THR A 155 11.71 -2.73 -7.40
N ALA A 156 12.30 -2.93 -6.22
CA ALA A 156 13.06 -4.15 -5.92
C ALA A 156 12.14 -5.40 -5.85
N ILE A 157 10.94 -5.25 -5.29
CA ILE A 157 9.93 -6.32 -5.23
C ILE A 157 9.48 -6.70 -6.64
N VAL A 158 9.15 -5.71 -7.49
CA VAL A 158 8.75 -5.97 -8.89
C VAL A 158 9.87 -6.66 -9.66
N ASN A 159 11.11 -6.18 -9.54
CA ASN A 159 12.26 -6.80 -10.20
C ASN A 159 12.48 -8.24 -9.73
N GLY A 160 12.35 -8.49 -8.41
CA GLY A 160 12.46 -9.84 -7.85
C GLY A 160 11.35 -10.77 -8.33
N PHE A 161 10.10 -10.28 -8.40
CA PHE A 161 8.98 -11.03 -8.97
C PHE A 161 9.24 -11.41 -10.43
N ASN A 162 9.59 -10.44 -11.27
CA ASN A 162 9.87 -10.67 -12.70
C ASN A 162 11.03 -11.65 -12.91
N ALA A 163 12.07 -11.59 -12.06
CA ALA A 163 13.19 -12.51 -12.12
C ALA A 163 12.78 -13.97 -11.84
N VAL A 164 11.74 -14.18 -11.02
CA VAL A 164 11.24 -15.52 -10.66
C VAL A 164 10.16 -16.00 -11.64
N THR A 165 9.37 -15.10 -12.22
CA THR A 165 8.24 -15.46 -13.08
C THR A 165 8.50 -15.35 -14.58
N GLY A 166 9.65 -14.81 -15.00
CA GLY A 166 10.06 -14.74 -16.41
C GLY A 166 9.76 -13.42 -17.10
N GLY A 167 9.15 -12.45 -16.41
CA GLY A 167 8.87 -11.10 -16.92
C GLY A 167 7.62 -11.01 -17.81
#